data_AF-A0A3M2DVG1-F1
#
_entry.id   AF-A0A3M2DVG1-F1
#
_cell.length_a   1.000
_cell.length_b   1.000
_cell.length_c   1.000
_cell.angle_alpha   90.00
_cell.angle_beta   90.00
_cell.angle_gamma   90.00
#
_symmetry.space_group_name_H-M   'P 1'
#
loop_
_entity.id
_entity.type
_entity.pdbx_description
1 polymer ?
#
loop_
_entity_poly.entity_id
_entity_poly.type
_entity_poly.pdbx_seq_one_letter_code
_entity_poly.pdbx_strand_id
1 'polypeptide(L)' 'MPTLKDSMCCMCKAPLPAGAAYVRCSVASCNSGRFKLRFCSVACWEAHLPTARHRNADYVRVDPTEANSG' A
#
# COMPACT_ATOMS: atom_id res chain seq x y z
N MET A 1 -17.91 -9.50 17.28
CA MET A 1 -16.89 -8.43 17.32
C MET A 1 -16.45 -8.20 15.89
N PRO A 2 -16.65 -7.01 15.29
CA PRO A 2 -16.33 -6.80 13.89
C PRO A 2 -14.80 -6.81 13.74
N THR A 3 -14.28 -7.83 13.08
CA THR A 3 -12.88 -7.89 12.66
C THR A 3 -12.68 -6.83 11.59
N LEU A 4 -12.37 -5.61 12.04
CA LEU A 4 -11.92 -4.52 11.17
C LEU A 4 -10.80 -5.08 10.30
N LYS A 5 -10.98 -4.89 9.00
CA LYS A 5 -10.20 -5.53 7.95
C LYS A 5 -8.81 -4.92 7.94
N ASP A 6 -7.94 -5.35 8.85
CA ASP A 6 -6.56 -4.87 8.97
C ASP A 6 -5.83 -5.15 7.66
N SER A 7 -5.53 -4.07 6.93
CA SER A 7 -4.69 -4.18 5.75
C SER A 7 -3.27 -4.39 6.25
N MET A 8 -2.56 -5.44 5.82
CA MET A 8 -1.17 -5.67 6.24
C MET A 8 -0.19 -5.19 5.18
N CYS A 9 0.98 -4.74 5.61
CA CYS A 9 2.05 -4.41 4.68
C CYS A 9 2.59 -5.68 4.02
N CYS A 10 2.75 -5.71 2.70
CA CYS A 10 3.32 -6.89 2.04
C CYS A 10 4.82 -7.11 2.33
N MET A 11 5.55 -6.07 2.75
CA MET A 11 6.97 -6.18 3.10
C MET A 11 7.19 -6.54 4.57
N CYS A 12 6.75 -5.69 5.49
CA CYS A 12 7.00 -5.90 6.92
C CYS A 12 5.87 -6.64 7.64
N LYS A 13 4.76 -6.95 6.96
CA LYS A 13 3.55 -7.54 7.56
C LYS A 13 3.00 -6.76 8.76
N ALA A 14 3.39 -5.50 8.88
CA ALA A 14 2.86 -4.62 9.91
C ALA A 14 1.35 -4.44 9.69
N PRO A 15 0.54 -4.54 10.76
CA PRO A 15 -0.88 -4.23 10.68
C PRO A 15 -1.01 -2.73 10.36
N LEU A 16 -1.69 -2.40 9.27
CA LEU A 16 -2.13 -1.03 9.02
C LEU A 16 -3.53 -0.89 9.63
N PRO A 17 -3.68 -0.03 10.65
CA PRO A 17 -4.98 0.27 11.21
C PRO A 17 -5.96 0.68 10.10
N ALA A 18 -7.24 0.32 10.26
CA ALA A 18 -8.29 0.90 9.42
C ALA A 18 -8.27 2.42 9.60
N GLY A 19 -8.00 3.17 8.53
CA GLY A 19 -7.81 4.61 8.63
C GLY A 19 -6.35 5.07 8.76
N ALA A 20 -5.36 4.19 8.60
CA ALA A 20 -3.97 4.59 8.47
C ALA A 20 -3.61 4.97 7.03
N ALA A 21 -2.76 6.00 6.88
CA ALA A 21 -2.14 6.31 5.60
C ALA A 21 -1.30 5.13 5.13
N TYR A 22 -1.45 4.77 3.86
CA TYR A 22 -0.69 3.69 3.25
C TYR A 22 -0.14 4.12 1.89
N VAL A 23 0.94 3.47 1.50
CA VAL A 23 1.60 3.69 0.23
C VAL A 23 1.22 2.55 -0.71
N ARG A 24 0.84 2.89 -1.94
CA ARG A 24 0.63 1.92 -3.01
C ARG A 24 1.55 2.25 -4.19
N CYS A 25 1.89 1.25 -4.98
CA CYS A 25 2.60 1.50 -6.23
C CYS A 25 1.62 2.05 -7.29
N SER A 26 2.06 3.04 -8.08
CA SER A 26 1.31 3.58 -9.22
C SER A 26 1.23 2.59 -10.38
N VAL A 27 2.16 1.63 -10.43
CA VAL A 27 2.24 0.63 -11.50
C VAL A 27 1.02 -0.29 -11.42
N ALA A 28 0.25 -0.32 -12.52
CA ALA A 28 -0.92 -1.19 -12.65
C ALA A 28 -0.54 -2.64 -12.39
N SER A 29 0.59 -3.16 -12.86
CA SER A 29 1.02 -4.55 -12.59
C SER A 29 1.19 -4.90 -11.10
N CYS A 30 1.52 -3.92 -10.25
CA CYS A 30 1.63 -4.11 -8.79
C CYS A 30 0.28 -4.00 -8.07
N ASN A 31 -0.68 -3.30 -8.68
CA ASN A 31 -2.00 -3.04 -8.12
C ASN A 31 -3.12 -3.88 -8.79
N SER A 32 -2.86 -4.44 -9.95
CA SER A 32 -3.77 -5.23 -10.78
C SER A 32 -3.49 -6.71 -10.53
N GLY A 33 -4.40 -7.34 -9.79
CA GLY A 33 -4.35 -8.75 -9.45
C GLY A 33 -5.11 -9.05 -8.17
N ARG A 34 -5.01 -10.30 -7.70
CA ARG A 34 -5.59 -10.76 -6.42
C ARG A 34 -4.86 -10.20 -5.20
N PHE A 35 -3.67 -9.64 -5.40
CA PHE A 35 -2.81 -9.07 -4.38
C PHE A 35 -2.77 -7.54 -4.53
N LYS A 36 -3.57 -6.83 -3.73
CA LYS A 36 -3.44 -5.38 -3.59
C LYS A 36 -2.21 -5.11 -2.72
N LEU A 37 -1.06 -4.86 -3.35
CA LEU A 37 0.18 -4.55 -2.62
C LEU A 37 0.02 -3.20 -1.91
N ARG A 38 0.04 -3.23 -0.58
CA ARG A 38 -0.02 -2.07 0.29
C ARG A 38 1.25 -2.03 1.13
N PHE A 39 1.80 -0.83 1.26
CA PHE A 39 3.01 -0.58 2.01
C PHE A 39 2.69 0.39 3.15
N CYS A 40 3.26 0.17 4.33
CA CYS A 40 3.08 1.10 5.44
C CYS A 40 3.91 2.38 5.28
N SER A 41 4.96 2.35 4.46
CA SER A 41 5.90 3.46 4.29
C SER A 41 6.55 3.45 2.91
N VAL A 42 7.15 4.59 2.54
CA VAL A 42 7.96 4.72 1.33
C VAL A 42 9.19 3.81 1.39
N ALA A 43 9.80 3.60 2.56
CA ALA A 43 10.92 2.66 2.71
C ALA A 43 10.53 1.21 2.35
N CYS A 44 9.34 0.76 2.77
CA CYS A 44 8.83 -0.55 2.37
C CYS A 44 8.51 -0.61 0.87
N TRP A 45 8.13 0.52 0.27
CA TRP A 45 8.02 0.64 -1.17
C TRP A 45 9.42 0.61 -1.82
N GLU A 46 10.41 1.37 -1.41
CA GLU A 46 11.75 1.32 -2.03
C GLU A 46 12.39 -0.08 -1.95
N ALA A 47 12.16 -0.82 -0.86
CA ALA A 47 12.56 -2.22 -0.74
C ALA A 47 11.89 -3.16 -1.76
N HIS A 48 10.74 -2.80 -2.34
CA HIS A 48 10.09 -3.56 -3.41
C HIS A 48 10.72 -3.31 -4.79
N LEU A 49 11.29 -2.11 -5.03
CA LEU A 49 11.85 -1.70 -6.32
C LEU A 49 12.96 -2.62 -6.87
N PRO A 50 13.96 -3.07 -6.09
CA PRO A 50 15.05 -3.90 -6.63
C PRO A 50 14.54 -5.25 -7.16
N THR A 51 13.49 -5.79 -6.53
CA THR A 51 12.85 -7.05 -6.95
C THR A 51 12.02 -6.88 -8.23
N ALA A 52 11.57 -5.67 -8.52
CA ALA A 52 10.54 -5.42 -9.52
C ALA A 52 11.06 -4.80 -10.84
N ARG A 53 12.34 -4.36 -10.90
CA ARG A 53 12.99 -3.75 -12.08
C ARG A 53 12.12 -2.70 -12.78
N HIS A 54 11.38 -1.90 -12.02
CA HIS A 54 10.53 -0.86 -12.60
C HIS A 54 11.39 0.35 -13.00
N ARG A 55 11.41 0.67 -14.30
CA ARG A 55 12.15 1.82 -14.85
C ARG A 55 11.51 3.17 -14.52
N ASN A 56 10.22 3.20 -14.19
CA ASN A 56 9.46 4.43 -13.87
C ASN A 56 8.29 4.09 -12.93
N ALA A 57 8.60 3.62 -11.71
CA ALA A 57 7.59 3.38 -10.68
C ALA A 57 7.45 4.60 -9.79
N ASP A 58 6.23 5.09 -9.65
CA ASP A 58 5.85 6.11 -8.68
C ASP A 58 5.11 5.48 -7.50
N TYR A 59 5.18 6.12 -6.34
CA TYR A 59 4.39 5.77 -5.17
C TYR A 59 3.22 6.74 -5.02
N VAL A 60 2.05 6.19 -4.69
CA VAL A 60 0.87 6.98 -4.35
C VAL A 60 0.60 6.76 -2.87
N ARG A 61 0.73 7.83 -2.10
CA ARG A 61 0.26 7.88 -0.71
C ARG A 61 -1.26 8.04 -0.73
N VAL A 62 -1.95 7.11 -0.09
CA VAL A 62 -3.40 7.18 0.11
C VAL A 62 -3.60 7.39 1.60
N ASP A 63 -3.96 8.62 1.97
CA ASP A 63 -4.47 8.88 3.29
C ASP A 63 -6.00 8.69 3.30
N PRO A 64 -6.54 7.97 4.29
CA PRO A 64 -7.96 7.63 4.32
C PRO A 64 -8.85 8.76 4.89
N THR A 65 -8.26 9.90 5.26
CA THR A 65 -9.00 11.07 5.75
C THR A 65 -9.83 11.73 4.63
N GLU A 66 -9.45 11.55 3.36
CA GLU A 66 -10.10 12.22 2.21
C GLU A 66 -11.40 11.54 1.75
N ALA A 67 -11.72 10.34 2.26
CA ALA A 67 -12.85 9.54 1.78
C ALA A 67 -14.15 9.71 2.61
N ASN A 68 -14.17 10.56 3.64
CA ASN A 68 -15.33 10.78 4.51
C ASN A 68 -15.80 12.25 4.50
N SER A 69 -15.79 12.90 3.33
CA SER A 69 -16.43 14.19 3.12
C SER A 69 -17.25 14.14 1.83
N GLY A 70 -18.47 13.61 1.96
CA GLY A 70 -19.47 13.52 0.89
C GLY A 70 -20.78 13.02 1.46
#